data_AF-A0A0D3GEB9-F1
#
_entry.id   AF-A0A0D3GEB9-F1
#
_cell.length_a   1.000
_cell.length_b   1.000
_cell.length_c   1.000
_cell.angle_alpha   90.00
_cell.angle_beta   90.00
_cell.angle_gamma   90.00
#
_symmetry.space_group_name_H-M   'P 1'
#
loop_
_entity.id
_entity.type
_entity.pdbx_description
1 polymer ?
#
loop_
_entity_poly.entity_id
_entity_poly.type
_entity_poly.pdbx_seq_one_letter_code
_entity_poly.pdbx_strand_id
1 'polypeptide(L)'
;MASCMMIPIIVLILVSMAANALADDRRQLQLMQDPAAGDVLSYHGGAVLSGDIPVSIVWYGKFAPSQKDIVVDFVQSLTSTSSSSQRAATPSAAQWWSTLATVYLSNATTGGGGKPAAATRVVLSGQVSDEEYSLGKTLTLVQVFQLAAGAAPKRGAVVLVLTDPDVVVEGFCSVRRSPLGAPNGDVGTDGMVVTLASTLAGAGDKDAALEACTACAGVYGSGSYPGYAGKVLVDEANGGSYNAIGGGGKRFLLPAIYNPATTGCCSTTVVAMVAALVVMSLAGVSMAARRVPALLKSHVGDGISYHGGAVLGGDIPVTLVWYGKFKPAQKAIVVDFLLSLTATPPNATTPSAAQWWGAIAAGYLSSNATNVTTAARVVLANQTSDEEYSLGKSLTLVEVFQLAAGVVPDRGDLVVVLTDRDVAVEGFCSARCGVHGSDAGAGYAYAWVGNAERQCPGQCAWPYGPQGSPLGAPNGDVGTDGMVPPYGPKGEAALVPPNGDVGADGVVATLAGVLAGAVTNPFGDGYYLGDKDAALEACSACAGAYGSDSYPGYAGKVLVDETTGGSYNAVGAHGRKYLLPAVYDPATSRCTTLV
;
A
#
# COMPACT_ATOMS: atom_id res chain seq x y z
N MET A 1 -18.34 55.58 -40.89
CA MET A 1 -18.18 55.31 -39.44
C MET A 1 -19.11 54.16 -39.00
N ALA A 2 -18.87 52.94 -39.51
CA ALA A 2 -19.67 51.76 -39.13
C ALA A 2 -18.82 50.48 -38.99
N SER A 3 -17.61 50.43 -39.55
CA SER A 3 -16.75 49.23 -39.44
C SER A 3 -15.82 49.16 -38.22
N CYS A 4 -15.70 50.20 -37.40
CA CYS A 4 -14.87 50.14 -36.18
C CYS A 4 -15.61 49.72 -34.91
N MET A 5 -16.93 49.54 -34.93
CA MET A 5 -17.70 49.11 -33.75
C MET A 5 -18.22 47.66 -33.83
N MET A 6 -18.09 46.96 -34.96
CA MET A 6 -18.53 45.56 -35.06
C MET A 6 -17.56 44.55 -34.44
N ILE A 7 -16.25 44.86 -34.41
CA ILE A 7 -15.24 43.96 -33.85
C ILE A 7 -15.36 43.80 -32.32
N PRO A 8 -15.55 44.86 -31.51
CA PRO A 8 -15.71 44.69 -30.05
C PRO A 8 -17.03 44.01 -29.65
N ILE A 9 -18.09 44.15 -30.47
CA ILE A 9 -19.39 43.52 -30.20
C ILE A 9 -19.34 42.01 -30.50
N ILE A 10 -18.66 41.59 -31.58
CA ILE A 10 -18.48 40.17 -31.91
C ILE A 10 -17.61 39.48 -30.85
N VAL A 11 -16.58 40.15 -30.33
CA VAL A 11 -15.73 39.62 -29.24
C VAL A 11 -16.52 39.49 -27.93
N LEU A 12 -17.38 40.45 -27.60
CA LEU A 12 -18.24 40.36 -26.40
C LEU A 12 -19.27 39.22 -26.50
N ILE A 13 -19.84 38.98 -27.69
CA ILE A 13 -20.79 37.89 -27.91
C ILE A 13 -20.09 36.52 -27.80
N LEU A 14 -18.88 36.38 -28.36
CA LEU A 14 -18.08 35.14 -28.25
C LEU A 14 -17.63 34.85 -26.80
N VAL A 15 -17.30 35.88 -26.02
CA VAL A 15 -16.96 35.74 -24.59
C VAL A 15 -18.19 35.38 -23.74
N SER A 16 -19.37 35.91 -24.07
CA SER A 16 -20.63 35.57 -23.40
C SER A 16 -21.11 34.15 -23.70
N MET A 17 -20.92 33.66 -24.94
CA MET A 17 -21.24 32.28 -25.31
C MET A 17 -20.26 31.27 -24.68
N ALA A 18 -18.97 31.63 -24.52
CA ALA A 18 -18.00 30.82 -23.79
C ALA A 18 -18.28 30.76 -22.28
N ALA A 19 -18.77 31.87 -21.68
CA ALA A 19 -19.16 31.91 -20.27
C ALA A 19 -20.40 31.05 -19.98
N ASN A 20 -21.35 30.97 -20.91
CA ASN A 20 -22.51 30.09 -20.77
C ASN A 20 -22.18 28.61 -20.99
N ALA A 21 -21.24 28.27 -21.87
CA ALA A 21 -20.74 26.89 -22.02
C ALA A 21 -20.00 26.40 -20.76
N LEU A 22 -19.22 27.28 -20.10
CA LEU A 22 -18.55 26.98 -18.83
C LEU A 22 -19.51 26.92 -17.62
N ALA A 23 -20.66 27.57 -17.72
CA ALA A 23 -21.70 27.51 -16.69
C ALA A 23 -22.53 26.21 -16.77
N ASP A 24 -22.72 25.66 -17.98
CA ASP A 24 -23.39 24.36 -18.19
C ASP A 24 -22.48 23.18 -17.80
N ASP A 25 -21.17 23.27 -18.08
CA ASP A 25 -20.16 22.31 -17.57
C ASP A 25 -20.09 22.31 -16.04
N ARG A 26 -20.25 23.48 -15.40
CA ARG A 26 -20.35 23.58 -13.93
C ARG A 26 -21.59 22.90 -13.37
N ARG A 27 -22.70 22.89 -14.11
CA ARG A 27 -23.95 22.29 -13.68
C ARG A 27 -23.98 20.77 -13.91
N GLN A 28 -23.22 20.26 -14.89
CA GLN A 28 -22.94 18.81 -15.03
C GLN A 28 -21.92 18.30 -13.99
N LEU A 29 -20.95 19.13 -13.57
CA LEU A 29 -20.07 18.84 -12.43
C LEU A 29 -20.78 18.87 -11.07
N GLN A 30 -21.92 19.56 -10.96
CA GLN A 30 -22.75 19.59 -9.75
C GLN A 30 -23.82 18.49 -9.68
N LEU A 31 -23.91 17.64 -10.72
CA LEU A 31 -24.68 16.38 -10.67
C LEU A 31 -23.79 15.15 -10.45
N MET A 32 -22.47 15.35 -10.30
CA MET A 32 -21.63 14.38 -9.61
C MET A 32 -22.03 14.41 -8.14
N GLN A 33 -22.84 13.45 -7.72
CA GLN A 33 -23.16 13.23 -6.32
C GLN A 33 -21.85 13.21 -5.52
N ASP A 34 -21.75 14.17 -4.59
CA ASP A 34 -20.81 14.13 -3.48
C ASP A 34 -20.78 12.69 -2.94
N PRO A 35 -19.60 12.04 -2.78
CA PRO A 35 -19.52 10.91 -1.88
C PRO A 35 -20.03 11.42 -0.53
N ALA A 36 -21.06 10.77 -0.01
CA ALA A 36 -21.62 11.09 1.30
C ALA A 36 -20.46 11.25 2.29
N ALA A 37 -20.44 12.37 3.00
CA ALA A 37 -19.44 12.69 4.01
C ALA A 37 -19.26 11.49 4.97
N GLY A 38 -18.16 10.77 4.81
CA GLY A 38 -17.79 9.61 5.61
C GLY A 38 -16.28 9.58 5.79
N ASP A 39 -15.85 9.95 7.00
CA ASP A 39 -14.54 9.76 7.63
C ASP A 39 -13.32 10.53 7.09
N VAL A 40 -13.42 11.86 7.11
CA VAL A 40 -12.22 12.74 7.18
C VAL A 40 -11.67 12.68 8.62
N LEU A 41 -10.36 12.48 8.80
CA LEU A 41 -9.71 12.56 10.12
C LEU A 41 -10.00 13.93 10.78
N SER A 42 -10.96 13.93 11.71
CA SER A 42 -11.51 15.13 12.33
C SER A 42 -10.98 15.31 13.75
N TYR A 43 -10.70 16.55 14.15
CA TYR A 43 -10.35 16.87 15.54
C TYR A 43 -11.61 16.82 16.41
N HIS A 44 -11.61 15.96 17.44
CA HIS A 44 -12.76 15.72 18.32
C HIS A 44 -12.77 16.59 19.59
N GLY A 45 -11.96 17.65 19.65
CA GLY A 45 -11.91 18.56 20.80
C GLY A 45 -11.14 18.03 22.03
N GLY A 46 -10.45 16.89 21.89
CA GLY A 46 -9.60 16.30 22.94
C GLY A 46 -8.23 16.99 23.05
N ALA A 47 -7.49 16.74 24.14
CA ALA A 47 -6.19 17.39 24.35
C ALA A 47 -5.14 16.94 23.31
N VAL A 48 -4.31 17.88 22.86
CA VAL A 48 -3.08 17.60 22.09
C VAL A 48 -1.87 18.20 22.81
N LEU A 49 -0.70 17.60 22.62
CA LEU A 49 0.55 18.19 23.10
C LEU A 49 0.89 19.44 22.28
N SER A 50 1.27 20.52 22.98
CA SER A 50 1.57 21.82 22.37
C SER A 50 2.66 22.56 23.14
N GLY A 51 3.29 23.55 22.50
CA GLY A 51 4.46 24.25 23.04
C GLY A 51 5.72 23.41 22.94
N ASP A 52 6.63 23.53 23.91
CA ASP A 52 7.81 22.66 23.99
C ASP A 52 7.39 21.31 24.59
N ILE A 53 7.50 20.25 23.79
CA ILE A 53 7.24 18.86 24.17
C ILE A 53 8.57 18.23 24.62
N PRO A 54 8.79 18.01 25.93
CA PRO A 54 10.00 17.37 26.41
C PRO A 54 9.97 15.88 26.06
N VAL A 55 11.02 15.38 25.41
CA VAL A 55 11.19 13.95 25.09
C VAL A 55 12.35 13.39 25.91
N SER A 56 12.08 12.39 26.74
CA SER A 56 13.12 11.63 27.46
C SER A 56 13.31 10.26 26.82
N ILE A 57 14.54 9.73 26.81
CA ILE A 57 14.85 8.42 26.25
C ILE A 57 15.34 7.48 27.35
N VAL A 58 14.74 6.30 27.47
CA VAL A 58 15.20 5.19 28.30
C VAL A 58 15.79 4.12 27.39
N TRP A 59 17.10 3.93 27.49
CA TRP A 59 17.86 2.90 26.78
C TRP A 59 17.90 1.63 27.63
N TYR A 60 17.08 0.64 27.31
CA TYR A 60 16.99 -0.62 28.05
C TYR A 60 17.76 -1.72 27.30
N GLY A 61 18.93 -2.09 27.84
CA GLY A 61 19.89 -2.98 27.20
C GLY A 61 21.10 -2.23 26.61
N LYS A 62 21.91 -2.96 25.85
CA LYS A 62 23.21 -2.53 25.34
C LYS A 62 23.09 -1.94 23.94
N PHE A 63 23.19 -0.62 23.86
CA PHE A 63 23.21 0.12 22.59
C PHE A 63 24.61 0.64 22.28
N ALA A 64 25.06 0.46 21.04
CA ALA A 64 26.30 1.05 20.57
C ALA A 64 26.20 2.59 20.55
N PRO A 65 27.30 3.34 20.76
CA PRO A 65 27.28 4.80 20.66
C PRO A 65 26.71 5.32 19.33
N SER A 66 26.97 4.63 18.22
CA SER A 66 26.42 4.97 16.90
C SER A 66 24.90 4.82 16.83
N GLN A 67 24.32 3.84 17.53
CA GLN A 67 22.87 3.62 17.57
C GLN A 67 22.19 4.72 18.40
N LYS A 68 22.77 5.07 19.56
CA LYS A 68 22.29 6.19 20.38
C LYS A 68 22.34 7.50 19.59
N ASP A 69 23.43 7.74 18.85
CA ASP A 69 23.62 8.94 18.02
C ASP A 69 22.54 9.10 16.94
N ILE A 70 22.16 8.04 16.22
CA ILE A 70 21.12 8.09 15.16
C ILE A 70 19.77 8.55 15.73
N VAL A 71 19.32 7.96 16.85
CA VAL A 71 18.02 8.29 17.45
C VAL A 71 18.03 9.67 18.08
N VAL A 72 19.12 10.05 18.77
CA VAL A 72 19.27 11.37 19.37
C VAL A 72 19.26 12.45 18.30
N ASP A 73 19.97 12.24 17.18
CA ASP A 73 19.93 13.14 16.04
C ASP A 73 18.52 13.28 15.47
N PHE A 74 17.78 12.18 15.34
CA PHE A 74 16.37 12.24 14.89
C PHE A 74 15.51 13.13 15.80
N VAL A 75 15.52 12.89 17.11
CA VAL A 75 14.71 13.66 18.08
C VAL A 75 15.09 15.14 18.06
N GLN A 76 16.38 15.46 17.97
CA GLN A 76 16.86 16.85 17.90
C GLN A 76 16.49 17.51 16.56
N SER A 77 16.45 16.73 15.47
CA SER A 77 16.15 17.20 14.12
C SER A 77 14.68 17.53 13.87
N LEU A 78 13.77 17.17 14.77
CA LEU A 78 12.35 17.52 14.68
C LEU A 78 12.09 19.02 14.91
N THR A 79 13.03 19.74 15.53
CA THR A 79 12.91 21.19 15.78
C THR A 79 14.02 21.95 15.06
N SER A 80 13.64 22.91 14.20
CA SER A 80 14.60 23.82 13.57
C SER A 80 15.26 24.74 14.60
N THR A 81 16.55 24.55 14.87
CA THR A 81 17.36 25.50 15.64
C THR A 81 17.75 26.68 14.76
N SER A 82 17.24 27.86 15.07
CA SER A 82 17.50 29.13 14.36
C SER A 82 18.94 29.66 14.48
N SER A 83 19.89 28.85 14.94
CA SER A 83 21.26 29.26 15.27
C SER A 83 22.35 28.76 14.31
N SER A 84 22.05 27.86 13.37
CA SER A 84 23.04 27.44 12.36
C SER A 84 22.82 28.19 11.05
N SER A 85 23.83 28.96 10.62
CA SER A 85 23.96 29.58 9.30
C SER A 85 24.06 28.58 8.13
N GLN A 86 23.79 27.30 8.37
CA GLN A 86 23.69 26.27 7.35
C GLN A 86 22.27 26.29 6.76
N ARG A 87 22.20 26.41 5.43
CA ARG A 87 20.97 26.24 4.66
C ARG A 87 20.33 24.92 5.08
N ALA A 88 19.12 24.96 5.65
CA ALA A 88 18.42 23.74 6.08
C ALA A 88 18.37 22.74 4.92
N ALA A 89 18.82 21.51 5.17
CA ALA A 89 18.77 20.45 4.17
C ALA A 89 17.32 20.24 3.72
N THR A 90 17.09 20.06 2.42
CA THR A 90 15.76 19.80 1.87
C THR A 90 15.80 18.49 1.09
N PRO A 91 14.98 17.49 1.45
CA PRO A 91 13.98 17.49 2.55
C PRO A 91 14.58 17.30 3.96
N SER A 92 13.98 17.88 5.01
CA SER A 92 14.42 17.71 6.43
C SER A 92 13.35 17.17 7.37
N ALA A 93 13.80 16.55 8.48
CA ALA A 93 12.93 16.06 9.55
C ALA A 93 12.13 17.21 10.22
N ALA A 94 12.71 18.40 10.33
CA ALA A 94 12.01 19.58 10.85
C ALA A 94 10.87 20.05 9.93
N GLN A 95 11.03 19.94 8.60
CA GLN A 95 9.95 20.23 7.66
C GLN A 95 8.81 19.21 7.77
N TRP A 96 9.16 17.93 7.96
CA TRP A 96 8.20 16.88 8.24
C TRP A 96 7.41 17.17 9.52
N TRP A 97 8.09 17.48 10.63
CA TRP A 97 7.43 17.83 11.90
C TRP A 97 6.56 19.10 11.79
N SER A 98 7.04 20.12 11.09
CA SER A 98 6.29 21.36 10.84
C SER A 98 4.97 21.10 10.11
N THR A 99 4.95 20.13 9.19
CA THR A 99 3.73 19.71 8.49
C THR A 99 2.72 19.12 9.48
N LEU A 100 3.15 18.21 10.35
CA LEU A 100 2.30 17.64 11.40
C LEU A 100 1.76 18.74 12.33
N ALA A 101 2.65 19.62 12.80
CA ALA A 101 2.28 20.70 13.71
C ALA A 101 1.27 21.67 13.08
N THR A 102 1.44 21.99 11.79
CA THR A 102 0.55 22.92 11.08
C THR A 102 -0.79 22.29 10.76
N VAL A 103 -0.82 21.02 10.31
CA VAL A 103 -2.06 20.35 9.89
C VAL A 103 -2.91 19.93 11.10
N TYR A 104 -2.28 19.45 12.18
CA TYR A 104 -3.00 18.83 13.29
C TYR A 104 -2.93 19.60 14.61
N LEU A 105 -1.75 20.11 14.99
CA LEU A 105 -1.56 20.71 16.32
C LEU A 105 -2.00 22.18 16.38
N SER A 106 -2.03 22.89 15.25
CA SER A 106 -2.45 24.30 15.18
C SER A 106 -3.93 24.50 15.55
N ASN A 107 -4.82 23.58 15.14
CA ASN A 107 -6.26 23.66 15.35
C ASN A 107 -6.71 23.48 16.81
N ALA A 108 -5.88 22.87 17.67
CA ALA A 108 -6.22 22.73 19.09
C ALA A 108 -6.07 24.03 19.90
N THR A 109 -5.47 25.07 19.30
CA THR A 109 -5.16 26.33 19.98
C THR A 109 -6.15 27.46 19.71
N THR A 110 -7.14 27.26 18.84
CA THR A 110 -8.15 28.28 18.48
C THR A 110 -9.37 28.31 19.43
N GLY A 111 -9.43 27.40 20.42
CA GLY A 111 -10.54 27.32 21.39
C GLY A 111 -10.52 28.35 22.53
N GLY A 112 -9.51 29.21 22.61
CA GLY A 112 -9.44 30.27 23.62
C GLY A 112 -8.81 31.52 23.03
N GLY A 113 -9.58 32.61 22.94
CA GLY A 113 -9.20 33.88 22.29
C GLY A 113 -7.97 34.59 22.89
N GLY A 114 -6.79 34.07 22.64
CA GLY A 114 -5.49 34.63 23.02
C GLY A 114 -4.45 34.40 21.93
N LYS A 115 -3.38 35.20 21.96
CA LYS A 115 -2.25 35.28 20.99
C LYS A 115 -1.91 33.97 20.26
N PRO A 116 -1.47 34.02 18.97
CA PRO A 116 -0.99 32.85 18.25
C PRO A 116 0.10 32.15 19.07
N ALA A 117 -0.14 30.88 19.40
CA ALA A 117 0.75 30.07 20.21
C ALA A 117 2.09 29.87 19.50
N ALA A 118 3.17 29.79 20.27
CA ALA A 118 4.49 29.43 19.76
C ALA A 118 4.41 28.07 19.04
N ALA A 119 5.15 27.92 17.93
CA ALA A 119 5.21 26.66 17.18
C ALA A 119 5.53 25.49 18.12
N THR A 120 4.79 24.37 18.00
CA THR A 120 5.05 23.16 18.80
C THR A 120 6.41 22.58 18.45
N ARG A 121 7.28 22.43 19.46
CA ARG A 121 8.68 22.01 19.31
C ARG A 121 8.93 20.75 20.12
N VAL A 122 9.66 19.81 19.55
CA VAL A 122 10.18 18.65 20.28
C VAL A 122 11.53 19.01 20.87
N VAL A 123 11.71 18.77 22.17
CA VAL A 123 12.93 19.11 22.90
C VAL A 123 13.42 17.88 23.65
N LEU A 124 14.62 17.41 23.31
CA LEU A 124 15.26 16.34 24.08
C LEU A 124 15.55 16.82 25.51
N SER A 125 14.98 16.14 26.50
CA SER A 125 14.98 16.58 27.90
C SER A 125 15.89 15.75 28.81
N GLY A 126 16.18 14.50 28.44
CA GLY A 126 17.03 13.62 29.23
C GLY A 126 17.19 12.24 28.61
N GLN A 127 18.23 11.53 29.05
CA GLN A 127 18.48 10.14 28.65
C GLN A 127 18.90 9.33 29.88
N VAL A 128 18.39 8.10 30.00
CA VAL A 128 18.76 7.15 31.04
C VAL A 128 19.13 5.83 30.36
N SER A 129 20.12 5.10 30.88
CA SER A 129 20.51 3.78 30.37
C SER A 129 20.41 2.73 31.48
N ASP A 130 19.87 1.57 31.13
CA ASP A 130 19.79 0.36 31.95
C ASP A 130 20.42 -0.80 31.16
N GLU A 131 21.74 -0.88 31.20
CA GLU A 131 22.51 -1.89 30.44
C GLU A 131 22.57 -3.25 31.15
N GLU A 132 22.09 -3.31 32.40
CA GLU A 132 22.08 -4.51 33.25
C GLU A 132 20.76 -5.29 33.17
N TYR A 133 19.79 -4.81 32.37
CA TYR A 133 18.47 -5.43 32.19
C TYR A 133 17.75 -5.59 33.54
N SER A 134 17.54 -4.50 34.28
CA SER A 134 17.03 -4.54 35.66
C SER A 134 15.68 -5.26 35.85
N LEU A 135 14.87 -5.41 34.79
CA LEU A 135 13.59 -6.12 34.76
C LEU A 135 13.64 -7.43 33.95
N GLY A 136 14.84 -7.89 33.57
CA GLY A 136 15.08 -9.05 32.72
C GLY A 136 15.02 -8.75 31.22
N LYS A 137 15.33 -9.76 30.40
CA LYS A 137 15.31 -9.67 28.93
C LYS A 137 13.94 -9.98 28.30
N THR A 138 12.91 -10.19 29.12
CA THR A 138 11.53 -10.39 28.66
C THR A 138 10.64 -9.43 29.43
N LEU A 139 10.09 -8.45 28.74
CA LEU A 139 9.27 -7.39 29.31
C LEU A 139 7.81 -7.56 28.92
N THR A 140 6.92 -7.47 29.91
CA THR A 140 5.48 -7.24 29.72
C THR A 140 5.20 -5.77 29.41
N LEU A 141 4.03 -5.46 28.85
CA LEU A 141 3.61 -4.06 28.63
C LEU A 141 3.61 -3.25 29.93
N VAL A 142 3.23 -3.87 31.05
CA VAL A 142 3.24 -3.23 32.39
C VAL A 142 4.66 -2.82 32.78
N GLN A 143 5.66 -3.65 32.49
CA GLN A 143 7.06 -3.34 32.78
C GLN A 143 7.60 -2.23 31.88
N VAL A 144 7.15 -2.12 30.62
CA VAL A 144 7.46 -0.98 29.74
C VAL A 144 6.91 0.33 30.35
N PHE A 145 5.67 0.32 30.85
CA PHE A 145 5.11 1.47 31.56
C PHE A 145 5.89 1.83 32.82
N GLN A 146 6.38 0.83 33.57
CA GLN A 146 7.22 1.07 34.76
C GLN A 146 8.55 1.76 34.40
N LEU A 147 9.21 1.32 33.33
CA LEU A 147 10.44 1.95 32.83
C LEU A 147 10.18 3.41 32.42
N ALA A 148 9.07 3.67 31.71
CA ALA A 148 8.69 5.02 31.31
C ALA A 148 8.38 5.93 32.52
N ALA A 149 7.65 5.42 33.51
CA ALA A 149 7.34 6.14 34.74
C ALA A 149 8.59 6.41 35.59
N GLY A 150 9.54 5.47 35.62
CA GLY A 150 10.83 5.58 36.31
C GLY A 150 11.71 6.73 35.80
N ALA A 151 11.53 7.16 34.55
CA ALA A 151 12.18 8.36 34.00
C ALA A 151 11.64 9.68 34.59
N ALA A 152 10.61 9.62 35.45
CA ALA A 152 9.98 10.76 36.12
C ALA A 152 9.60 11.92 35.16
N PRO A 153 8.80 11.65 34.11
CA PRO A 153 8.45 12.67 33.13
C PRO A 153 7.64 13.81 33.74
N LYS A 154 7.90 15.04 33.27
CA LYS A 154 7.07 16.20 33.59
C LYS A 154 5.74 16.11 32.85
N ARG A 155 4.72 16.85 33.34
CA ARG A 155 3.44 16.97 32.65
C ARG A 155 3.65 17.47 31.22
N GLY A 156 3.08 16.76 30.23
CA GLY A 156 3.23 17.08 28.81
C GLY A 156 4.50 16.55 28.16
N ALA A 157 5.30 15.73 28.87
CA ALA A 157 6.45 15.05 28.32
C ALA A 157 6.12 13.68 27.72
N VAL A 158 6.92 13.27 26.76
CA VAL A 158 6.90 11.93 26.16
C VAL A 158 8.16 11.18 26.63
N VAL A 159 8.00 9.92 27.01
CA VAL A 159 9.13 9.03 27.34
C VAL A 159 9.21 7.92 26.31
N LEU A 160 10.34 7.82 25.62
CA LEU A 160 10.64 6.76 24.68
C LEU A 160 11.40 5.66 25.41
N VAL A 161 10.83 4.46 25.48
CA VAL A 161 11.53 3.26 26.00
C VAL A 161 12.02 2.46 24.82
N LEU A 162 13.34 2.39 24.64
CA LEU A 162 14.01 1.72 23.53
C LEU A 162 14.72 0.49 24.06
N THR A 163 14.41 -0.67 23.48
CA THR A 163 14.98 -1.95 23.89
C THR A 163 16.02 -2.44 22.88
N ASP A 164 17.11 -3.01 23.37
CA ASP A 164 18.12 -3.61 22.49
C ASP A 164 17.60 -4.91 21.81
N PRO A 165 18.33 -5.48 20.83
CA PRO A 165 17.90 -6.70 20.13
C PRO A 165 17.77 -7.96 21.00
N ASP A 166 18.35 -7.97 22.19
CA ASP A 166 18.33 -9.11 23.12
C ASP A 166 17.09 -9.10 24.02
N VAL A 167 16.26 -8.06 23.96
CA VAL A 167 15.09 -7.88 24.81
C VAL A 167 13.82 -8.18 24.03
N VAL A 168 13.04 -9.14 24.54
CA VAL A 168 11.72 -9.49 24.03
C VAL A 168 10.68 -8.66 24.78
N VAL A 169 9.82 -7.96 24.04
CA VAL A 169 8.64 -7.28 24.63
C VAL A 169 7.38 -8.04 24.22
N GLU A 170 6.53 -8.34 25.19
CA GLU A 170 5.25 -9.01 24.96
C GLU A 170 4.41 -8.24 23.93
N GLY A 171 4.06 -8.89 22.82
CA GLY A 171 3.33 -8.27 21.70
C GLY A 171 4.18 -7.55 20.66
N PHE A 172 5.52 -7.53 20.78
CA PHE A 172 6.44 -6.88 19.82
C PHE A 172 6.92 -7.86 18.73
N CYS A 173 6.94 -7.40 17.48
CA CYS A 173 7.46 -8.11 16.29
C CYS A 173 6.82 -9.48 15.94
N SER A 174 5.55 -9.48 15.54
CA SER A 174 4.90 -10.58 14.79
C SER A 174 4.86 -10.37 13.27
N VAL A 175 5.40 -9.26 12.75
CA VAL A 175 5.40 -8.91 11.31
C VAL A 175 6.79 -8.44 10.90
N ARG A 176 7.47 -9.21 10.03
CA ARG A 176 8.65 -8.72 9.30
C ARG A 176 8.16 -7.93 8.09
N ARG A 177 8.80 -6.80 7.77
CA ARG A 177 8.62 -6.11 6.48
C ARG A 177 9.87 -6.35 5.63
N SER A 178 9.74 -6.34 4.30
CA SER A 178 10.88 -6.41 3.38
C SER A 178 11.94 -5.36 3.76
N PRO A 179 13.24 -5.70 3.71
CA PRO A 179 14.28 -4.74 4.07
C PRO A 179 14.40 -3.67 2.97
N LEU A 180 14.03 -2.44 3.29
CA LEU A 180 14.59 -1.28 2.62
C LEU A 180 16.06 -1.13 3.08
N GLY A 181 16.93 -0.60 2.22
CA GLY A 181 18.30 -0.30 2.60
C GLY A 181 18.34 0.70 3.77
N ALA A 182 19.16 0.41 4.78
CA ALA A 182 19.30 1.21 5.99
C ALA A 182 20.14 2.48 5.71
N PRO A 183 19.56 3.70 5.71
CA PRO A 183 20.26 4.92 5.32
C PRO A 183 21.45 5.30 6.22
N ASN A 184 21.48 4.82 7.47
CA ASN A 184 22.60 5.03 8.39
C ASN A 184 23.41 3.74 8.64
N GLY A 185 23.16 2.69 7.87
CA GLY A 185 23.91 1.43 7.93
C GLY A 185 23.55 0.51 9.10
N ASP A 186 22.53 0.84 9.90
CA ASP A 186 22.02 0.01 11.00
C ASP A 186 20.51 -0.22 10.82
N VAL A 187 20.15 -1.37 10.23
CA VAL A 187 18.76 -1.71 9.87
C VAL A 187 17.82 -1.66 11.07
N GLY A 188 18.28 -2.11 12.25
CA GLY A 188 17.46 -2.12 13.46
C GLY A 188 17.16 -0.71 13.96
N THR A 189 18.19 0.14 14.03
CA THR A 189 18.08 1.52 14.52
C THR A 189 17.35 2.41 13.52
N ASP A 190 17.60 2.24 12.22
CA ASP A 190 16.86 2.94 11.17
C ASP A 190 15.38 2.54 11.18
N GLY A 191 15.07 1.26 11.40
CA GLY A 191 13.69 0.79 11.61
C GLY A 191 13.02 1.34 12.88
N MET A 192 13.79 1.50 13.97
CA MET A 192 13.30 2.18 15.18
C MET A 192 12.90 3.63 14.89
N VAL A 193 13.66 4.37 14.10
CA VAL A 193 13.32 5.76 13.74
C VAL A 193 11.99 5.83 12.97
N VAL A 194 11.74 4.90 12.05
CA VAL A 194 10.44 4.83 11.34
C VAL A 194 9.28 4.68 12.32
N THR A 195 9.42 3.74 13.27
CA THR A 195 8.39 3.44 14.26
C THR A 195 8.19 4.63 15.21
N LEU A 196 9.28 5.22 15.68
CA LEU A 196 9.27 6.41 16.53
C LEU A 196 8.55 7.59 15.87
N ALA A 197 8.78 7.83 14.57
CA ALA A 197 8.10 8.89 13.84
C ALA A 197 6.58 8.68 13.82
N SER A 198 6.12 7.45 13.55
CA SER A 198 4.70 7.09 13.62
C SER A 198 4.12 7.25 15.03
N THR A 199 4.80 6.76 16.06
CA THR A 199 4.33 6.84 17.46
C THR A 199 4.29 8.28 17.97
N LEU A 200 5.28 9.12 17.64
CA LEU A 200 5.30 10.53 18.04
C LEU A 200 4.20 11.34 17.35
N ALA A 201 3.88 11.03 16.09
CA ALA A 201 2.78 11.67 15.37
C ALA A 201 1.38 11.23 15.86
N GLY A 202 1.33 10.09 16.56
CA GLY A 202 0.11 9.42 17.00
C GLY A 202 -0.24 9.56 18.47
N ALA A 203 0.75 9.73 19.36
CA ALA A 203 0.66 9.63 20.82
C ALA A 203 -0.69 10.06 21.44
N GLY A 204 -1.64 9.11 21.48
CA GLY A 204 -3.01 9.26 21.95
C GLY A 204 -3.52 7.97 22.61
N ASP A 205 -4.78 7.96 23.06
CA ASP A 205 -5.36 6.81 23.76
C ASP A 205 -5.38 5.56 22.88
N LYS A 206 -5.20 4.39 23.49
CA LYS A 206 -5.12 3.05 22.85
C LYS A 206 -6.37 2.66 22.05
N ASP A 207 -7.44 3.44 22.15
CA ASP A 207 -8.76 3.21 21.55
C ASP A 207 -9.03 4.14 20.32
N ALA A 208 -8.03 4.92 19.87
CA ALA A 208 -8.16 5.83 18.73
C ALA A 208 -8.25 5.08 17.38
N ALA A 209 -9.22 5.47 16.55
CA ALA A 209 -9.62 4.79 15.32
C ALA A 209 -8.64 4.94 14.14
N LEU A 210 -7.95 6.07 14.06
CA LEU A 210 -7.07 6.46 12.95
C LEU A 210 -6.26 7.69 13.37
N GLU A 211 -4.94 7.65 13.28
CA GLU A 211 -4.02 8.76 13.58
C GLU A 211 -3.35 9.31 12.31
N ALA A 212 -2.74 10.50 12.40
CA ALA A 212 -2.23 11.28 11.27
C ALA A 212 -1.24 10.51 10.36
N CYS A 213 -0.38 9.67 10.93
CA CYS A 213 0.57 8.85 10.17
C CYS A 213 0.08 7.41 9.94
N THR A 214 -0.76 6.84 10.80
CA THR A 214 -1.32 5.49 10.58
C THR A 214 -2.29 5.46 9.40
N ALA A 215 -2.97 6.57 9.11
CA ALA A 215 -3.76 6.75 7.88
C ALA A 215 -2.92 6.65 6.60
N CYS A 216 -1.60 6.81 6.71
CA CYS A 216 -0.64 6.73 5.61
C CYS A 216 0.36 5.59 5.80
N ALA A 217 -0.05 4.52 6.49
CA ALA A 217 0.83 3.37 6.74
C ALA A 217 1.41 2.81 5.43
N GLY A 218 2.74 2.66 5.38
CA GLY A 218 3.43 2.16 4.19
C GLY A 218 3.72 3.23 3.12
N VAL A 219 3.25 4.46 3.30
CA VAL A 219 3.50 5.57 2.38
C VAL A 219 4.71 6.38 2.86
N TYR A 220 5.80 6.38 2.09
CA TYR A 220 7.02 7.15 2.41
C TYR A 220 7.42 8.10 1.27
N GLY A 221 7.13 7.73 0.02
CA GLY A 221 7.43 8.48 -1.19
C GLY A 221 6.22 8.66 -2.10
N SER A 222 6.41 9.36 -3.22
CA SER A 222 5.35 9.48 -4.23
C SER A 222 5.09 8.13 -4.90
N GLY A 223 3.82 7.78 -5.13
CA GLY A 223 3.44 6.50 -5.75
C GLY A 223 3.59 5.29 -4.83
N SER A 224 3.60 5.47 -3.51
CA SER A 224 3.61 4.37 -2.54
C SER A 224 2.33 3.53 -2.63
N TYR A 225 2.44 2.23 -2.36
CA TYR A 225 1.33 1.28 -2.26
C TYR A 225 1.74 0.10 -1.34
N PRO A 226 0.83 -0.80 -0.92
CA PRO A 226 1.20 -1.92 -0.05
C PRO A 226 2.35 -2.76 -0.63
N GLY A 227 3.49 -2.81 0.06
CA GLY A 227 4.71 -3.49 -0.41
C GLY A 227 5.75 -2.59 -1.09
N TYR A 228 5.40 -1.35 -1.44
CA TYR A 228 6.31 -0.36 -2.02
C TYR A 228 6.26 0.97 -1.27
N ALA A 229 7.41 1.39 -0.75
CA ALA A 229 7.52 2.61 0.06
C ALA A 229 7.34 3.92 -0.74
N GLY A 230 7.15 3.86 -2.05
CA GLY A 230 7.11 5.03 -2.94
C GLY A 230 8.50 5.52 -3.32
N LYS A 231 8.54 6.44 -4.28
CA LYS A 231 9.80 7.05 -4.73
C LYS A 231 10.42 7.89 -3.61
N VAL A 232 11.55 7.42 -3.09
CA VAL A 232 12.34 8.05 -2.02
C VAL A 232 13.77 8.29 -2.50
N LEU A 233 14.52 9.11 -1.78
CA LEU A 233 15.93 9.34 -2.08
C LEU A 233 16.76 8.12 -1.68
N VAL A 234 17.86 7.90 -2.38
CA VAL A 234 18.79 6.78 -2.11
C VAL A 234 20.16 7.36 -1.81
N ASP A 235 20.76 6.91 -0.72
CA ASP A 235 22.13 7.23 -0.35
C ASP A 235 23.09 6.49 -1.29
N GLU A 236 23.93 7.23 -2.01
CA GLU A 236 24.84 6.65 -3.00
C GLU A 236 25.96 5.77 -2.39
N ALA A 237 26.30 5.97 -1.11
CA ALA A 237 27.39 5.26 -0.46
C ALA A 237 26.95 3.90 0.11
N ASN A 238 25.73 3.78 0.61
CA ASN A 238 25.24 2.56 1.24
C ASN A 238 23.94 1.99 0.64
N GLY A 239 23.37 2.65 -0.37
CA GLY A 239 22.12 2.24 -1.02
C GLY A 239 20.87 2.44 -0.15
N GLY A 240 21.00 3.13 0.99
CA GLY A 240 19.92 3.26 1.95
C GLY A 240 18.87 4.29 1.54
N SER A 241 17.60 3.98 1.80
CA SER A 241 16.47 4.80 1.37
C SER A 241 16.10 5.86 2.42
N TYR A 242 15.86 7.10 1.99
CA TYR A 242 15.53 8.21 2.88
C TYR A 242 14.62 9.24 2.21
N ASN A 243 13.88 10.02 3.01
CA ASN A 243 13.08 11.15 2.52
C ASN A 243 13.18 12.39 3.42
N ALA A 244 14.09 12.38 4.39
CA ALA A 244 14.40 13.47 5.28
C ALA A 244 15.87 13.43 5.73
N ILE A 245 16.46 14.60 5.97
CA ILE A 245 17.81 14.76 6.50
C ILE A 245 17.73 15.45 7.87
N GLY A 246 18.49 14.93 8.82
CA GLY A 246 18.67 15.46 10.18
C GLY A 246 19.68 16.59 10.26
N GLY A 247 19.67 17.31 11.39
CA GLY A 247 20.59 18.40 11.69
C GLY A 247 22.06 17.96 11.77
N GLY A 248 22.32 16.76 12.27
CA GLY A 248 23.65 16.12 12.25
C GLY A 248 24.00 15.42 10.94
N GLY A 249 23.19 15.60 9.88
CA GLY A 249 23.42 15.02 8.56
C GLY A 249 23.00 13.55 8.42
N LYS A 250 22.40 12.94 9.46
CA LYS A 250 21.80 11.60 9.35
C LYS A 250 20.61 11.64 8.41
N ARG A 251 20.31 10.49 7.82
CA ARG A 251 19.23 10.36 6.84
C ARG A 251 18.12 9.50 7.43
N PHE A 252 16.88 9.92 7.24
CA PHE A 252 15.71 9.27 7.82
C PHE A 252 14.66 8.97 6.78
N LEU A 253 13.98 7.84 6.97
CA LEU A 253 12.78 7.49 6.24
C LEU A 253 11.58 7.75 7.14
N LEU A 254 10.82 8.79 6.84
CA LEU A 254 9.69 9.25 7.65
C LEU A 254 8.37 8.94 6.95
N PRO A 255 7.32 8.48 7.66
CA PRO A 255 6.03 8.18 7.05
C PRO A 255 5.36 9.45 6.50
N ALA A 256 4.53 9.32 5.47
CA ALA A 256 3.71 10.43 5.01
C ALA A 256 2.68 10.83 6.08
N ILE A 257 2.25 12.09 6.01
CA ILE A 257 1.26 12.66 6.93
C ILE A 257 -0.04 12.83 6.15
N TYR A 258 -1.14 12.33 6.69
CA TYR A 258 -2.47 12.54 6.09
C TYR A 258 -2.79 14.04 6.10
N ASN A 259 -3.40 14.54 5.05
CA ASN A 259 -3.86 15.92 4.99
C ASN A 259 -5.38 15.94 4.79
N PRO A 260 -6.16 16.32 5.82
CA PRO A 260 -7.62 16.38 5.75
C PRO A 260 -8.11 17.34 4.66
N ALA A 261 -7.36 18.41 4.35
CA ALA A 261 -7.76 19.39 3.35
C ALA A 261 -7.65 18.86 1.90
N THR A 262 -6.81 17.86 1.67
CA THR A 262 -6.62 17.24 0.34
C THR A 262 -7.06 15.78 0.30
N THR A 263 -7.65 15.28 1.38
CA THR A 263 -8.09 13.88 1.55
C THR A 263 -7.06 12.86 1.04
N GLY A 264 -5.79 13.07 1.37
CA GLY A 264 -4.67 12.28 0.83
C GLY A 264 -3.39 12.41 1.64
N CYS A 265 -2.45 11.49 1.42
CA CYS A 265 -1.15 11.46 2.10
C CYS A 265 -0.15 12.40 1.42
N CYS A 266 0.34 13.42 2.13
CA CYS A 266 1.34 14.33 1.61
C CYS A 266 2.76 13.87 1.99
N SER A 267 3.61 13.64 0.98
CA SER A 267 5.07 13.54 1.16
C SER A 267 5.69 14.93 1.10
N THR A 268 6.83 15.12 1.78
CA THR A 268 7.49 16.42 2.06
C THR A 268 7.86 17.26 0.82
N THR A 269 7.79 16.69 -0.38
CA THR A 269 8.10 17.35 -1.66
C THR A 269 7.00 18.26 -2.21
N VAL A 270 5.73 18.09 -1.82
CA VAL A 270 4.59 18.79 -2.46
C VAL A 270 4.32 20.17 -1.85
N VAL A 271 4.55 20.37 -0.55
CA VAL A 271 4.20 21.61 0.15
C VAL A 271 5.13 22.78 -0.20
N ALA A 272 6.40 22.49 -0.53
CA ALA A 272 7.38 23.53 -0.87
C ALA A 272 7.08 24.25 -2.19
N MET A 273 6.45 23.58 -3.17
CA MET A 273 6.09 24.20 -4.44
C MET A 273 4.94 25.21 -4.29
N VAL A 274 3.95 24.90 -3.45
CA VAL A 274 2.78 25.77 -3.24
C VAL A 274 3.19 27.07 -2.53
N ALA A 275 4.08 26.99 -1.53
CA ALA A 275 4.55 28.17 -0.81
C ALA A 275 5.46 29.07 -1.68
N ALA A 276 6.30 28.49 -2.54
CA ALA A 276 7.17 29.24 -3.45
C ALA A 276 6.39 29.96 -4.57
N LEU A 277 5.31 29.34 -5.06
CA LEU A 277 4.41 29.93 -6.07
C LEU A 277 3.66 31.15 -5.54
N VAL A 278 3.25 31.14 -4.26
CA VAL A 278 2.52 32.27 -3.63
C VAL A 278 3.43 33.49 -3.38
N VAL A 279 4.72 33.27 -3.13
CA VAL A 279 5.70 34.36 -2.90
C VAL A 279 6.16 34.99 -4.22
N MET A 280 6.22 34.24 -5.32
CA MET A 280 6.60 34.79 -6.63
C MET A 280 5.48 35.54 -7.35
N SER A 281 4.22 35.36 -6.95
CA SER A 281 3.06 36.11 -7.49
C SER A 281 2.98 37.58 -7.06
N LEU A 282 3.82 38.05 -6.14
CA LEU A 282 3.78 39.42 -5.61
C LEU A 282 4.89 40.36 -6.11
N ALA A 283 5.76 39.91 -7.02
CA ALA A 283 6.81 40.76 -7.59
C ALA A 283 6.85 40.71 -9.13
N GLY A 284 6.26 41.73 -9.76
CA GLY A 284 6.88 42.40 -10.90
C GLY A 284 6.76 41.77 -12.30
N VAL A 285 5.87 42.37 -13.08
CA VAL A 285 5.78 42.49 -14.55
C VAL A 285 7.14 42.54 -15.28
N SER A 286 7.33 41.75 -16.35
CA SER A 286 7.77 42.21 -17.70
C SER A 286 8.01 41.05 -18.67
N MET A 287 7.69 41.29 -19.95
CA MET A 287 7.81 40.35 -21.06
C MET A 287 9.26 40.02 -21.42
N ALA A 288 9.57 38.72 -21.57
CA ALA A 288 10.60 38.24 -22.48
C ALA A 288 10.31 36.78 -22.88
N ALA A 289 10.10 36.55 -24.18
CA ALA A 289 10.05 35.22 -24.75
C ALA A 289 11.36 34.47 -24.48
N ARG A 290 11.29 33.31 -23.82
CA ARG A 290 12.39 32.34 -23.81
C ARG A 290 11.88 30.91 -23.67
N ARG A 291 12.52 30.05 -24.45
CA ARG A 291 12.29 28.62 -24.65
C ARG A 291 11.97 27.89 -23.36
N VAL A 292 10.93 27.07 -23.42
CA VAL A 292 10.49 26.13 -22.38
C VAL A 292 11.64 25.17 -22.04
N PRO A 293 12.21 25.21 -20.82
CA PRO A 293 12.86 24.05 -20.25
C PRO A 293 11.75 23.07 -19.87
N ALA A 294 11.80 21.85 -20.39
CA ALA A 294 10.96 20.76 -19.95
C ALA A 294 11.21 20.53 -18.44
N LEU A 295 10.30 21.03 -17.60
CA LEU A 295 10.34 20.86 -16.15
C LEU A 295 9.04 20.20 -15.70
N LEU A 296 9.21 19.07 -15.01
CA LEU A 296 8.19 18.28 -14.30
C LEU A 296 6.92 17.95 -15.10
N LYS A 297 6.96 16.81 -15.79
CA LYS A 297 5.77 15.94 -15.81
C LYS A 297 5.54 15.48 -14.38
N SER A 298 4.55 16.05 -13.72
CA SER A 298 3.90 15.40 -12.58
C SER A 298 3.42 14.02 -13.04
N HIS A 299 3.90 12.93 -12.45
CA HIS A 299 3.34 11.58 -12.69
C HIS A 299 1.93 11.39 -12.08
N VAL A 300 1.18 12.47 -11.87
CA VAL A 300 -0.27 12.43 -11.56
C VAL A 300 -1.06 12.28 -12.88
N GLY A 301 -0.47 11.63 -13.87
CA GLY A 301 -1.04 11.49 -15.22
C GLY A 301 -0.47 10.36 -16.07
N ASP A 302 0.44 9.52 -15.55
CA ASP A 302 0.88 8.34 -16.29
C ASP A 302 0.15 7.13 -15.69
N GLY A 303 -0.82 6.60 -16.44
CA GLY A 303 -1.47 5.32 -16.15
C GLY A 303 -0.56 4.13 -16.45
N ILE A 304 -1.06 2.91 -16.25
CA ILE A 304 -0.35 1.72 -16.74
C ILE A 304 -0.11 1.88 -18.24
N SER A 305 1.15 1.74 -18.65
CA SER A 305 1.59 1.91 -20.04
C SER A 305 2.27 0.64 -20.53
N TYR A 306 2.26 0.46 -21.85
CA TYR A 306 2.95 -0.64 -22.52
C TYR A 306 4.40 -0.25 -22.83
N HIS A 307 5.35 -1.10 -22.43
CA HIS A 307 6.79 -0.84 -22.55
C HIS A 307 7.46 -1.63 -23.67
N GLY A 308 6.68 -2.23 -24.57
CA GLY A 308 7.16 -2.85 -25.81
C GLY A 308 7.58 -4.32 -25.70
N GLY A 309 7.49 -4.92 -24.50
CA GLY A 309 7.78 -6.32 -24.21
C GLY A 309 6.65 -7.28 -24.52
N ALA A 310 6.92 -8.58 -24.47
CA ALA A 310 5.93 -9.58 -24.82
C ALA A 310 4.79 -9.69 -23.79
N VAL A 311 3.60 -10.03 -24.26
CA VAL A 311 2.45 -10.49 -23.46
C VAL A 311 2.11 -11.92 -23.83
N LEU A 312 1.49 -12.68 -22.93
CA LEU A 312 0.99 -14.01 -23.24
C LEU A 312 -0.36 -13.90 -23.95
N GLY A 313 -0.47 -14.46 -25.16
CA GLY A 313 -1.66 -14.38 -26.00
C GLY A 313 -1.90 -15.66 -26.81
N GLY A 314 -3.03 -15.73 -27.51
CA GLY A 314 -3.49 -16.99 -28.11
C GLY A 314 -3.98 -17.97 -27.04
N ASP A 315 -3.79 -19.27 -27.25
CA ASP A 315 -3.99 -20.25 -26.17
C ASP A 315 -2.78 -20.20 -25.24
N ILE A 316 -3.01 -19.89 -23.96
CA ILE A 316 -2.03 -19.80 -22.89
C ILE A 316 -2.09 -21.10 -22.07
N PRO A 317 -1.16 -22.04 -22.27
CA PRO A 317 -1.14 -23.29 -21.53
C PRO A 317 -0.74 -23.03 -20.07
N VAL A 318 -1.58 -23.46 -19.14
CA VAL A 318 -1.35 -23.36 -17.70
C VAL A 318 -1.09 -24.74 -17.11
N THR A 319 0.07 -24.91 -16.49
CA THR A 319 0.40 -26.12 -15.72
C THR A 319 0.38 -25.81 -14.23
N LEU A 320 -0.42 -26.54 -13.45
CA LEU A 320 -0.48 -26.38 -11.99
C LEU A 320 0.54 -27.29 -11.29
N VAL A 321 1.30 -26.75 -10.36
CA VAL A 321 2.17 -27.50 -9.44
C VAL A 321 1.63 -27.35 -8.02
N TRP A 322 1.02 -28.41 -7.51
CA TRP A 322 0.48 -28.47 -6.14
C TRP A 322 1.57 -28.89 -5.16
N TYR A 323 2.14 -27.96 -4.41
CA TYR A 323 3.19 -28.24 -3.43
C TYR A 323 2.61 -28.32 -2.01
N GLY A 324 2.47 -29.54 -1.50
CA GLY A 324 1.88 -29.86 -0.21
C GLY A 324 0.50 -30.54 -0.28
N LYS A 325 -0.16 -30.63 0.86
CA LYS A 325 -1.35 -31.46 1.10
C LYS A 325 -2.65 -30.66 0.94
N PHE A 326 -2.98 -30.33 -0.30
CA PHE A 326 -4.25 -29.70 -0.64
C PHE A 326 -5.42 -30.69 -0.56
N LYS A 327 -6.53 -30.26 0.03
CA LYS A 327 -7.78 -31.05 -0.01
C LYS A 327 -8.29 -31.13 -1.46
N PRO A 328 -8.95 -32.23 -1.86
CA PRO A 328 -9.59 -32.33 -3.19
C PRO A 328 -10.56 -31.16 -3.47
N ALA A 329 -11.29 -30.70 -2.46
CA ALA A 329 -12.18 -29.54 -2.57
C ALA A 329 -11.42 -28.24 -2.90
N GLN A 330 -10.27 -28.00 -2.27
CA GLN A 330 -9.42 -26.83 -2.54
C GLN A 330 -8.85 -26.88 -3.96
N LYS A 331 -8.36 -28.05 -4.41
CA LYS A 331 -7.90 -28.24 -5.79
C LYS A 331 -9.03 -27.94 -6.79
N ALA A 332 -10.24 -28.45 -6.53
CA ALA A 332 -11.40 -28.24 -7.40
C ALA A 332 -11.81 -26.77 -7.53
N ILE A 333 -11.75 -25.98 -6.45
CA ILE A 333 -12.07 -24.54 -6.49
C ILE A 333 -11.14 -23.79 -7.46
N VAL A 334 -9.83 -24.01 -7.37
CA VAL A 334 -8.85 -23.32 -8.23
C VAL A 334 -8.90 -23.82 -9.67
N VAL A 335 -9.05 -25.14 -9.87
CA VAL A 335 -9.18 -25.71 -11.22
C VAL A 335 -10.43 -25.17 -11.91
N ASP A 336 -11.56 -25.15 -11.21
CA ASP A 336 -12.79 -24.59 -11.77
C ASP A 336 -12.66 -23.09 -12.03
N PHE A 337 -11.93 -22.34 -11.21
CA PHE A 337 -11.63 -20.93 -11.48
C PHE A 337 -10.90 -20.75 -12.82
N LEU A 338 -9.81 -21.50 -13.06
CA LEU A 338 -9.07 -21.42 -14.32
C LEU A 338 -9.94 -21.81 -15.53
N LEU A 339 -10.75 -22.87 -15.40
CA LEU A 339 -11.70 -23.28 -16.44
C LEU A 339 -12.80 -22.22 -16.67
N SER A 340 -13.10 -21.39 -15.66
CA SER A 340 -14.11 -20.33 -15.75
C SER A 340 -13.66 -19.12 -16.58
N LEU A 341 -12.35 -18.90 -16.74
CA LEU A 341 -11.81 -17.74 -17.44
C LEU A 341 -12.12 -17.75 -18.94
N THR A 342 -12.27 -18.94 -19.52
CA THR A 342 -12.55 -19.13 -20.95
C THR A 342 -13.85 -19.89 -21.23
N ALA A 343 -14.60 -20.25 -20.19
CA ALA A 343 -15.91 -20.86 -20.32
C ALA A 343 -16.94 -19.86 -20.88
N THR A 344 -17.82 -20.33 -21.76
CA THR A 344 -19.05 -19.61 -22.12
C THR A 344 -20.11 -19.96 -21.08
N PRO A 345 -20.52 -19.03 -20.19
CA PRO A 345 -21.45 -19.38 -19.11
C PRO A 345 -22.80 -19.80 -19.69
N PRO A 346 -23.34 -20.98 -19.34
CA PRO A 346 -24.71 -21.33 -19.69
C PRO A 346 -25.65 -20.34 -19.00
N ASN A 347 -26.48 -19.64 -19.78
CA ASN A 347 -27.47 -18.63 -19.36
C ASN A 347 -26.97 -17.21 -19.02
N ALA A 348 -25.78 -16.78 -19.47
CA ALA A 348 -25.35 -15.38 -19.35
C ALA A 348 -25.50 -14.80 -17.91
N THR A 349 -25.17 -15.59 -16.89
CA THR A 349 -25.16 -15.10 -15.50
C THR A 349 -24.07 -14.05 -15.37
N THR A 350 -24.46 -12.79 -15.40
CA THR A 350 -23.58 -11.64 -15.16
C THR A 350 -23.69 -11.21 -13.71
N PRO A 351 -22.58 -10.93 -13.02
CA PRO A 351 -21.19 -10.94 -13.51
C PRO A 351 -20.53 -12.33 -13.51
N SER A 352 -19.55 -12.55 -14.40
CA SER A 352 -18.84 -13.84 -14.56
C SER A 352 -17.32 -13.73 -14.63
N ALA A 353 -16.61 -14.81 -14.29
CA ALA A 353 -15.15 -14.86 -14.37
C ALA A 353 -14.63 -14.70 -15.81
N ALA A 354 -15.37 -15.19 -16.80
CA ALA A 354 -15.06 -15.00 -18.22
C ALA A 354 -15.19 -13.52 -18.65
N GLN A 355 -16.13 -12.76 -18.07
CA GLN A 355 -16.22 -11.31 -18.33
C GLN A 355 -15.02 -10.56 -17.74
N TRP A 356 -14.57 -10.93 -16.55
CA TRP A 356 -13.35 -10.37 -15.95
C TRP A 356 -12.11 -10.67 -16.78
N TRP A 357 -11.95 -11.92 -17.23
CA TRP A 357 -10.88 -12.28 -18.16
C TRP A 357 -10.99 -11.51 -19.48
N GLY A 358 -12.21 -11.30 -19.98
CA GLY A 358 -12.49 -10.51 -21.17
C GLY A 358 -11.99 -9.07 -21.06
N ALA A 359 -12.08 -8.45 -19.88
CA ALA A 359 -11.53 -7.10 -19.64
C ALA A 359 -10.00 -7.08 -19.77
N ILE A 360 -9.31 -8.08 -19.21
CA ILE A 360 -7.85 -8.23 -19.35
C ILE A 360 -7.49 -8.48 -20.82
N ALA A 361 -8.15 -9.45 -21.46
CA ALA A 361 -7.89 -9.81 -22.84
C ALA A 361 -8.11 -8.63 -23.80
N ALA A 362 -9.18 -7.86 -23.61
CA ALA A 362 -9.46 -6.68 -24.43
C ALA A 362 -8.49 -5.53 -24.15
N GLY A 363 -8.22 -5.22 -22.88
CA GLY A 363 -7.40 -4.06 -22.49
C GLY A 363 -5.89 -4.23 -22.68
N TYR A 364 -5.40 -5.48 -22.63
CA TYR A 364 -3.96 -5.75 -22.53
C TYR A 364 -3.44 -6.78 -23.53
N LEU A 365 -4.24 -7.78 -23.90
CA LEU A 365 -3.77 -8.92 -24.71
C LEU A 365 -4.28 -8.87 -26.16
N SER A 366 -5.12 -7.89 -26.49
CA SER A 366 -5.59 -7.66 -27.85
C SER A 366 -4.48 -6.97 -28.63
N SER A 367 -3.75 -7.77 -29.42
CA SER A 367 -2.67 -7.24 -30.24
C SER A 367 -3.20 -6.16 -31.19
N ASN A 368 -2.46 -5.06 -31.33
CA ASN A 368 -2.59 -4.07 -32.43
C ASN A 368 -2.18 -4.67 -33.80
N ALA A 369 -2.28 -6.00 -33.94
CA ALA A 369 -1.97 -6.76 -35.14
C ALA A 369 -3.23 -6.87 -35.99
N THR A 370 -3.14 -6.36 -37.21
CA THR A 370 -4.21 -6.16 -38.17
C THR A 370 -4.94 -7.41 -38.65
N ASN A 371 -4.77 -8.61 -38.07
CA ASN A 371 -5.49 -9.84 -38.42
C ASN A 371 -5.29 -10.99 -37.39
N VAL A 372 -5.80 -10.89 -36.16
CA VAL A 372 -5.94 -12.07 -35.27
C VAL A 372 -7.35 -12.10 -34.67
N THR A 373 -8.12 -13.11 -35.05
CA THR A 373 -9.54 -13.32 -34.69
C THR A 373 -9.74 -14.18 -33.43
N THR A 374 -8.67 -14.54 -32.72
CA THR A 374 -8.75 -15.37 -31.51
C THR A 374 -8.35 -14.59 -30.27
N ALA A 375 -9.34 -14.30 -29.41
CA ALA A 375 -9.11 -13.74 -28.08
C ALA A 375 -8.14 -14.64 -27.28
N ALA A 376 -7.31 -14.06 -26.41
CA ALA A 376 -6.42 -14.82 -25.53
C ALA A 376 -7.23 -15.75 -24.61
N ARG A 377 -6.82 -17.02 -24.50
CA ARG A 377 -7.53 -18.07 -23.77
C ARG A 377 -6.60 -18.79 -22.82
N VAL A 378 -6.94 -18.79 -21.53
CA VAL A 378 -6.33 -19.70 -20.55
C VAL A 378 -6.80 -21.13 -20.82
N VAL A 379 -5.83 -22.05 -20.97
CA VAL A 379 -6.06 -23.48 -21.18
C VAL A 379 -5.33 -24.26 -20.10
N LEU A 380 -6.06 -25.01 -19.27
CA LEU A 380 -5.44 -25.90 -18.30
C LEU A 380 -4.77 -27.08 -19.04
N ALA A 381 -3.44 -27.09 -19.06
CA ALA A 381 -2.65 -28.04 -19.83
C ALA A 381 -2.32 -29.30 -19.02
N ASN A 382 -1.83 -29.13 -17.78
CA ASN A 382 -1.43 -30.24 -16.92
C ASN A 382 -1.51 -29.87 -15.42
N GLN A 383 -1.45 -30.88 -14.55
CA GLN A 383 -1.35 -30.70 -13.10
C GLN A 383 -0.39 -31.74 -12.50
N THR A 384 0.48 -31.33 -11.59
CA THR A 384 1.37 -32.20 -10.82
C THR A 384 1.17 -31.97 -9.32
N SER A 385 1.47 -32.95 -8.49
CA SER A 385 1.37 -32.82 -7.03
C SER A 385 2.61 -33.36 -6.36
N ASP A 386 3.12 -32.60 -5.40
CA ASP A 386 4.20 -32.96 -4.49
C ASP A 386 3.68 -32.86 -3.06
N GLU A 387 3.04 -33.94 -2.59
CA GLU A 387 2.43 -34.00 -1.26
C GLU A 387 3.45 -34.33 -0.14
N GLU A 388 4.66 -34.70 -0.53
CA GLU A 388 5.77 -35.08 0.37
C GLU A 388 6.68 -33.90 0.72
N TYR A 389 6.43 -32.72 0.13
CA TYR A 389 7.23 -31.52 0.33
C TYR A 389 8.71 -31.77 -0.02
N SER A 390 9.01 -32.11 -1.28
CA SER A 390 10.35 -32.56 -1.70
C SER A 390 11.50 -31.58 -1.40
N LEU A 391 11.22 -30.28 -1.28
CA LEU A 391 12.16 -29.21 -0.91
C LEU A 391 11.95 -28.71 0.53
N GLY A 392 11.15 -29.41 1.34
CA GLY A 392 10.78 -29.02 2.70
C GLY A 392 9.63 -28.00 2.76
N LYS A 393 9.29 -27.55 3.97
CA LYS A 393 8.16 -26.64 4.24
C LYS A 393 8.55 -25.17 4.32
N SER A 394 9.80 -24.84 4.05
CA SER A 394 10.31 -23.47 4.04
C SER A 394 11.08 -23.26 2.76
N LEU A 395 10.50 -22.49 1.84
CA LEU A 395 11.04 -22.28 0.50
C LEU A 395 11.56 -20.85 0.31
N THR A 396 12.67 -20.72 -0.39
CA THR A 396 13.13 -19.47 -1.03
C THR A 396 12.40 -19.26 -2.36
N LEU A 397 12.43 -18.05 -2.91
CA LEU A 397 11.88 -17.79 -4.24
C LEU A 397 12.62 -18.56 -5.35
N VAL A 398 13.90 -18.86 -5.14
CA VAL A 398 14.70 -19.70 -6.04
C VAL A 398 14.17 -21.13 -6.06
N GLU A 399 13.79 -21.68 -4.91
CA GLU A 399 13.17 -23.02 -4.84
C GLU A 399 11.76 -23.04 -5.45
N VAL A 400 10.99 -21.96 -5.32
CA VAL A 400 9.73 -21.81 -6.07
C VAL A 400 9.96 -21.84 -7.58
N PHE A 401 10.98 -21.14 -8.08
CA PHE A 401 11.38 -21.21 -9.48
C PHE A 401 11.82 -22.63 -9.87
N GLN A 402 12.55 -23.35 -9.01
CA GLN A 402 12.94 -24.74 -9.26
C GLN A 402 11.73 -25.68 -9.39
N LEU A 403 10.69 -25.49 -8.55
CA LEU A 403 9.43 -26.23 -8.68
C LEU A 403 8.74 -25.95 -10.02
N ALA A 404 8.73 -24.69 -10.46
CA ALA A 404 8.18 -24.32 -11.76
C ALA A 404 9.00 -24.89 -12.94
N ALA A 405 10.33 -24.81 -12.87
CA ALA A 405 11.22 -25.35 -13.90
C ALA A 405 11.19 -26.89 -13.95
N GLY A 406 10.91 -27.55 -12.82
CA GLY A 406 10.92 -29.01 -12.68
C GLY A 406 9.86 -29.73 -13.50
N VAL A 407 8.78 -29.04 -13.93
CA VAL A 407 7.80 -29.63 -14.87
C VAL A 407 8.22 -29.53 -16.33
N VAL A 408 9.38 -28.95 -16.62
CA VAL A 408 9.99 -28.79 -17.95
C VAL A 408 9.02 -28.08 -18.92
N PRO A 409 8.76 -26.77 -18.71
CA PRO A 409 7.75 -26.04 -19.48
C PRO A 409 8.18 -25.80 -20.93
N ASP A 410 7.21 -25.78 -21.84
CA ASP A 410 7.41 -25.37 -23.22
C ASP A 410 7.44 -23.83 -23.35
N ARG A 411 7.96 -23.33 -24.47
CA ARG A 411 7.94 -21.89 -24.76
C ARG A 411 6.49 -21.39 -24.87
N GLY A 412 6.16 -20.37 -24.09
CA GLY A 412 4.81 -19.79 -24.02
C GLY A 412 3.96 -20.34 -22.87
N ASP A 413 4.45 -21.36 -22.15
CA ASP A 413 3.75 -21.90 -21.00
C ASP A 413 3.74 -20.92 -19.82
N LEU A 414 2.69 -21.03 -19.01
CA LEU A 414 2.60 -20.44 -17.68
C LEU A 414 2.52 -21.55 -16.63
N VAL A 415 3.53 -21.66 -15.77
CA VAL A 415 3.51 -22.61 -14.65
C VAL A 415 3.03 -21.92 -13.38
N VAL A 416 1.99 -22.45 -12.75
CA VAL A 416 1.45 -21.89 -11.50
C VAL A 416 1.78 -22.83 -10.35
N VAL A 417 2.68 -22.40 -9.46
CA VAL A 417 3.05 -23.10 -8.24
C VAL A 417 2.12 -22.66 -7.10
N LEU A 418 1.42 -23.61 -6.49
CA LEU A 418 0.52 -23.36 -5.37
C LEU A 418 1.07 -24.07 -4.14
N THR A 419 1.39 -23.32 -3.09
CA THR A 419 1.89 -23.90 -1.83
C THR A 419 0.77 -24.01 -0.80
N ASP A 420 0.70 -25.16 -0.11
CA ASP A 420 -0.33 -25.40 0.90
C ASP A 420 -0.17 -24.49 2.14
N ARG A 421 -1.13 -24.58 3.06
CA ARG A 421 -1.19 -23.76 4.28
C ARG A 421 -0.03 -24.00 5.26
N ASP A 422 0.76 -25.06 5.07
CA ASP A 422 1.85 -25.47 5.96
C ASP A 422 3.23 -25.09 5.41
N VAL A 423 3.28 -24.42 4.26
CA VAL A 423 4.53 -24.04 3.59
C VAL A 423 4.77 -22.54 3.77
N ALA A 424 5.89 -22.20 4.40
CA ALA A 424 6.41 -20.84 4.43
C ALA A 424 7.23 -20.58 3.16
N VAL A 425 7.01 -19.44 2.53
CA VAL A 425 7.84 -18.98 1.40
C VAL A 425 8.43 -17.63 1.77
N GLU A 426 9.66 -17.37 1.32
CA GLU A 426 10.34 -16.09 1.51
C GLU A 426 9.44 -14.88 1.16
N GLY A 427 9.20 -14.02 2.15
CA GLY A 427 8.36 -12.83 2.02
C GLY A 427 6.85 -13.08 2.04
N PHE A 428 6.39 -14.33 2.12
CA PHE A 428 4.97 -14.64 2.29
C PHE A 428 4.42 -13.98 3.56
N CYS A 429 3.19 -13.45 3.52
CA CYS A 429 2.53 -12.84 4.68
C CYS A 429 3.23 -11.62 5.31
N SER A 430 4.20 -11.04 4.60
CA SER A 430 5.03 -9.94 5.09
C SER A 430 5.29 -8.92 4.00
N ALA A 431 5.55 -9.42 2.79
CA ALA A 431 5.86 -8.63 1.62
C ALA A 431 4.91 -8.90 0.45
N ARG A 432 4.38 -10.13 0.38
CA ARG A 432 3.67 -10.65 -0.80
C ARG A 432 2.73 -11.79 -0.41
N CYS A 433 1.70 -11.99 -1.22
CA CYS A 433 0.78 -13.13 -1.16
C CYS A 433 1.00 -14.12 -2.32
N GLY A 434 1.68 -13.63 -3.35
CA GLY A 434 2.10 -14.36 -4.53
C GLY A 434 3.00 -13.46 -5.39
N VAL A 435 3.67 -14.04 -6.37
CA VAL A 435 4.47 -13.32 -7.38
C VAL A 435 4.42 -14.05 -8.71
N HIS A 436 4.74 -13.34 -9.79
CA HIS A 436 5.07 -13.97 -11.06
C HIS A 436 6.51 -13.62 -11.46
N GLY A 437 7.05 -14.41 -12.38
CA GLY A 437 8.38 -14.24 -12.95
C GLY A 437 8.51 -15.06 -14.22
N SER A 438 9.72 -15.16 -14.76
CA SER A 438 9.95 -15.91 -16.00
C SER A 438 11.37 -16.42 -16.13
N ASP A 439 11.54 -17.41 -17.01
CA ASP A 439 12.81 -17.71 -17.64
C ASP A 439 12.74 -17.20 -19.08
N ALA A 440 13.26 -15.98 -19.31
CA ALA A 440 13.24 -15.38 -20.64
C ALA A 440 14.08 -16.16 -21.68
N GLY A 441 15.10 -16.91 -21.22
CA GLY A 441 15.94 -17.74 -22.10
C GLY A 441 15.19 -18.98 -22.59
N ALA A 442 14.47 -19.65 -21.69
CA ALA A 442 13.60 -20.77 -22.03
C ALA A 442 12.27 -20.32 -22.67
N GLY A 443 11.83 -19.10 -22.39
CA GLY A 443 10.65 -18.46 -22.98
C GLY A 443 9.33 -18.87 -22.33
N TYR A 444 9.33 -19.16 -21.03
CA TYR A 444 8.11 -19.43 -20.25
C TYR A 444 8.00 -18.50 -19.05
N ALA A 445 6.78 -18.34 -18.53
CA ALA A 445 6.51 -17.59 -17.32
C ALA A 445 6.08 -18.54 -16.19
N TYR A 446 6.24 -18.10 -14.94
CA TYR A 446 5.71 -18.79 -13.78
C TYR A 446 5.03 -17.83 -12.83
N ALA A 447 4.10 -18.36 -12.06
CA ALA A 447 3.43 -17.67 -10.98
C ALA A 447 3.47 -18.54 -9.72
N TRP A 448 3.48 -17.91 -8.56
CA TRP A 448 3.32 -18.56 -7.28
C TRP A 448 2.30 -17.83 -6.42
N VAL A 449 1.48 -18.62 -5.71
CA VAL A 449 0.54 -18.12 -4.70
C VAL A 449 0.56 -19.06 -3.50
N GLY A 450 0.65 -18.48 -2.30
CA GLY A 450 0.61 -19.23 -1.05
C GLY A 450 -0.80 -19.29 -0.43
N ASN A 451 -1.16 -20.43 0.15
CA ASN A 451 -2.36 -20.54 0.96
C ASN A 451 -2.16 -19.90 2.35
N ALA A 452 -2.83 -18.78 2.58
CA ALA A 452 -2.66 -17.93 3.76
C ALA A 452 -3.46 -18.36 4.98
N GLU A 453 -4.28 -19.42 4.89
CA GLU A 453 -5.24 -19.87 5.91
C GLU A 453 -4.67 -19.87 7.34
N ARG A 454 -3.42 -20.29 7.51
CA ARG A 454 -2.75 -20.37 8.81
C ARG A 454 -1.83 -19.19 9.14
N GLN A 455 -1.10 -18.67 8.16
CA GLN A 455 -0.02 -17.70 8.40
C GLN A 455 -0.52 -16.26 8.49
N CYS A 456 -1.43 -15.86 7.61
CA CYS A 456 -1.91 -14.47 7.54
C CYS A 456 -3.27 -14.34 6.81
N PRO A 457 -4.32 -15.02 7.28
CA PRO A 457 -5.62 -14.99 6.59
C PRO A 457 -6.13 -13.55 6.40
N GLY A 458 -5.91 -12.67 7.39
CA GLY A 458 -6.29 -11.26 7.32
C GLY A 458 -5.53 -10.38 6.33
N GLN A 459 -4.48 -10.89 5.67
CA GLN A 459 -3.70 -10.16 4.66
C GLN A 459 -3.83 -10.81 3.28
N CYS A 460 -3.46 -12.09 3.18
CA CYS A 460 -3.37 -12.81 1.90
C CYS A 460 -4.60 -13.67 1.59
N ALA A 461 -5.56 -13.74 2.51
CA ALA A 461 -6.93 -14.16 2.21
C ALA A 461 -7.93 -13.02 2.48
N TRP A 462 -7.46 -11.77 2.53
CA TRP A 462 -8.34 -10.60 2.63
C TRP A 462 -9.21 -10.52 1.34
N PRO A 463 -10.53 -10.25 1.45
CA PRO A 463 -11.28 -9.79 2.63
C PRO A 463 -11.96 -10.89 3.47
N TYR A 464 -11.62 -12.17 3.28
CA TYR A 464 -12.27 -13.31 3.92
C TYR A 464 -11.69 -13.69 5.29
N GLY A 465 -10.40 -13.45 5.49
CA GLY A 465 -9.72 -13.84 6.72
C GLY A 465 -9.97 -12.87 7.88
N PRO A 466 -10.19 -13.37 9.11
CA PRO A 466 -10.20 -12.52 10.30
C PRO A 466 -8.82 -11.87 10.48
N GLN A 467 -8.80 -10.62 10.93
CA GLN A 467 -7.55 -9.94 11.28
C GLN A 467 -7.27 -10.13 12.78
N GLY A 468 -6.04 -10.57 13.09
CA GLY A 468 -5.63 -11.04 14.42
C GLY A 468 -5.41 -12.56 14.41
N SER A 469 -4.22 -13.01 14.80
CA SER A 469 -3.90 -14.43 14.91
C SER A 469 -4.95 -15.14 15.79
N PRO A 470 -5.50 -16.30 15.40
CA PRO A 470 -6.07 -17.20 16.36
C PRO A 470 -4.91 -17.89 17.07
N LEU A 471 -4.36 -17.28 18.12
CA LEU A 471 -3.88 -18.10 19.23
C LEU A 471 -5.12 -18.63 19.96
N GLY A 472 -5.71 -19.69 19.39
CA GLY A 472 -6.75 -20.49 20.01
C GLY A 472 -8.18 -20.05 19.73
N ALA A 473 -8.72 -20.47 18.58
CA ALA A 473 -10.10 -20.94 18.57
C ALA A 473 -10.10 -22.30 19.29
N PRO A 474 -10.83 -22.50 20.41
CA PRO A 474 -10.85 -23.78 21.15
C PRO A 474 -11.30 -24.99 20.31
N ASN A 475 -11.89 -24.73 19.14
CA ASN A 475 -12.58 -25.66 18.26
C ASN A 475 -12.02 -25.73 16.83
N GLY A 476 -11.01 -24.93 16.47
CA GLY A 476 -10.28 -25.09 15.21
C GLY A 476 -11.02 -24.70 13.91
N ASP A 477 -12.21 -24.08 14.00
CA ASP A 477 -12.93 -23.51 12.87
C ASP A 477 -12.90 -21.97 12.94
N VAL A 478 -12.25 -21.35 11.96
CA VAL A 478 -12.09 -19.89 11.84
C VAL A 478 -13.25 -19.23 11.05
N GLY A 479 -14.22 -20.02 10.60
CA GLY A 479 -15.24 -19.60 9.62
C GLY A 479 -16.52 -18.96 10.17
N THR A 480 -16.70 -18.82 11.49
CA THR A 480 -17.99 -18.36 12.06
C THR A 480 -17.93 -17.18 13.02
N ASP A 481 -16.75 -16.82 13.55
CA ASP A 481 -16.64 -15.72 14.53
C ASP A 481 -16.09 -14.47 13.85
N GLY A 482 -17.01 -13.57 13.48
CA GLY A 482 -16.71 -12.32 12.80
C GLY A 482 -15.79 -11.41 13.63
N MET A 483 -14.56 -11.24 13.15
CA MET A 483 -13.60 -10.24 13.64
C MET A 483 -13.51 -9.08 12.65
N VAL A 484 -13.37 -7.86 13.18
CA VAL A 484 -13.35 -6.59 12.42
C VAL A 484 -11.94 -6.35 11.84
N PRO A 485 -11.80 -6.03 10.55
CA PRO A 485 -10.53 -5.61 9.98
C PRO A 485 -9.99 -4.30 10.61
N PRO A 486 -8.72 -4.19 11.05
CA PRO A 486 -8.06 -2.93 11.42
C PRO A 486 -7.91 -1.93 10.27
N TYR A 487 -8.04 -2.39 9.03
CA TYR A 487 -8.11 -1.54 7.84
C TYR A 487 -9.45 -1.79 7.16
N GLY A 488 -10.36 -0.82 7.31
CA GLY A 488 -11.74 -0.87 6.82
C GLY A 488 -12.66 -0.03 7.70
N PRO A 489 -13.85 0.33 7.21
CA PRO A 489 -14.85 1.03 8.01
C PRO A 489 -15.19 0.23 9.28
N LYS A 490 -15.25 0.94 10.41
CA LYS A 490 -15.58 0.31 11.70
C LYS A 490 -16.96 -0.33 11.65
N GLY A 491 -17.03 -1.62 11.98
CA GLY A 491 -18.29 -2.35 12.12
C GLY A 491 -18.59 -3.32 10.97
N GLU A 492 -17.72 -3.41 9.95
CA GLU A 492 -17.84 -4.43 8.91
C GLU A 492 -17.04 -5.69 9.27
N ALA A 493 -17.70 -6.85 9.20
CA ALA A 493 -17.07 -8.15 9.40
C ALA A 493 -16.30 -8.57 8.14
N ALA A 494 -15.32 -9.47 8.31
CA ALA A 494 -14.73 -10.18 7.17
C ALA A 494 -15.83 -10.76 6.27
N LEU A 495 -15.61 -10.70 4.95
CA LEU A 495 -16.54 -11.28 3.99
C LEU A 495 -16.61 -12.80 4.17
N VAL A 496 -17.77 -13.37 3.87
CA VAL A 496 -17.93 -14.83 3.92
C VAL A 496 -17.32 -15.43 2.66
N PRO A 497 -16.40 -16.42 2.75
CA PRO A 497 -15.81 -17.07 1.59
C PRO A 497 -16.90 -17.73 0.72
N PRO A 498 -16.97 -17.44 -0.59
CA PRO A 498 -18.05 -17.91 -1.46
C PRO A 498 -18.04 -19.42 -1.70
N ASN A 499 -16.90 -20.09 -1.50
CA ASN A 499 -16.78 -21.55 -1.59
C ASN A 499 -16.60 -22.22 -0.21
N GLY A 500 -16.74 -21.46 0.88
CA GLY A 500 -16.65 -21.97 2.25
C GLY A 500 -15.24 -22.35 2.71
N ASP A 501 -14.18 -21.98 1.99
CA ASP A 501 -12.79 -22.27 2.36
C ASP A 501 -11.94 -20.99 2.22
N VAL A 502 -11.65 -20.34 3.36
CA VAL A 502 -10.88 -19.09 3.44
C VAL A 502 -9.53 -19.20 2.69
N GLY A 503 -8.86 -20.35 2.79
CA GLY A 503 -7.58 -20.58 2.16
C GLY A 503 -7.68 -20.65 0.64
N ALA A 504 -8.59 -21.47 0.12
CA ALA A 504 -8.79 -21.62 -1.32
C ALA A 504 -9.39 -20.35 -1.96
N ASP A 505 -10.36 -19.72 -1.30
CA ASP A 505 -10.97 -18.47 -1.78
C ASP A 505 -9.95 -17.32 -1.78
N GLY A 506 -9.09 -17.24 -0.76
CA GLY A 506 -7.97 -16.30 -0.72
C GLY A 506 -6.90 -16.58 -1.79
N VAL A 507 -6.60 -17.86 -2.05
CA VAL A 507 -5.72 -18.27 -3.15
C VAL A 507 -6.30 -17.83 -4.49
N VAL A 508 -7.61 -17.99 -4.74
CA VAL A 508 -8.23 -17.54 -6.00
C VAL A 508 -8.16 -16.03 -6.16
N ALA A 509 -8.49 -15.26 -5.12
CA ALA A 509 -8.43 -13.80 -5.16
C ALA A 509 -7.01 -13.30 -5.48
N THR A 510 -6.00 -13.88 -4.83
CA THR A 510 -4.59 -13.57 -5.09
C THR A 510 -4.14 -14.04 -6.46
N LEU A 511 -4.49 -15.28 -6.85
CA LEU A 511 -4.12 -15.88 -8.13
C LEU A 511 -4.69 -15.08 -9.30
N ALA A 512 -5.90 -14.57 -9.21
CA ALA A 512 -6.47 -13.72 -10.25
C ALA A 512 -5.56 -12.50 -10.54
N GLY A 513 -5.12 -11.80 -9.49
CA GLY A 513 -4.21 -10.66 -9.63
C GLY A 513 -2.83 -11.03 -10.17
N VAL A 514 -2.23 -12.09 -9.62
CA VAL A 514 -0.90 -12.58 -10.05
C VAL A 514 -0.94 -13.11 -11.49
N LEU A 515 -2.01 -13.82 -11.88
CA LEU A 515 -2.23 -14.32 -13.23
C LEU A 515 -2.36 -13.16 -14.23
N ALA A 516 -3.11 -12.11 -13.88
CA ALA A 516 -3.22 -10.91 -14.72
C ALA A 516 -1.84 -10.26 -14.94
N GLY A 517 -1.01 -10.17 -13.90
CA GLY A 517 0.38 -9.72 -14.02
C GLY A 517 1.20 -10.63 -14.95
N ALA A 518 1.17 -11.94 -14.69
CA ALA A 518 1.95 -12.92 -15.45
C ALA A 518 1.63 -12.91 -16.96
N VAL A 519 0.37 -12.66 -17.36
CA VAL A 519 0.00 -12.65 -18.77
C VAL A 519 0.22 -11.29 -19.45
N THR A 520 0.10 -10.19 -18.71
CA THR A 520 0.25 -8.81 -19.25
C THR A 520 1.67 -8.26 -19.14
N ASN A 521 2.51 -8.86 -18.29
CA ASN A 521 3.89 -8.46 -18.06
C ASN A 521 4.84 -9.64 -17.75
N PRO A 522 4.79 -10.77 -18.51
CA PRO A 522 5.52 -12.01 -18.19
C PRO A 522 7.05 -11.84 -18.02
N PHE A 523 7.67 -10.92 -18.78
CA PHE A 523 9.13 -10.71 -18.80
C PHE A 523 9.55 -9.34 -18.21
N GLY A 524 8.60 -8.66 -17.53
CA GLY A 524 8.83 -7.38 -16.86
C GLY A 524 8.99 -6.19 -17.80
N ASP A 525 8.66 -6.31 -19.08
CA ASP A 525 8.74 -5.25 -20.09
C ASP A 525 7.42 -5.05 -20.85
N GLY A 526 6.33 -5.68 -20.42
CA GLY A 526 4.98 -5.56 -20.97
C GLY A 526 4.24 -4.34 -20.42
N TYR A 527 3.17 -4.55 -19.67
CA TYR A 527 2.35 -3.48 -19.09
C TYR A 527 2.66 -3.22 -17.62
N TYR A 528 3.13 -2.01 -17.30
CA TYR A 528 3.30 -1.58 -15.91
C TYR A 528 3.32 -0.07 -15.73
N LEU A 529 3.16 0.36 -14.48
CA LEU A 529 3.37 1.71 -13.99
C LEU A 529 4.45 1.70 -12.89
N GLY A 530 5.35 2.68 -12.94
CA GLY A 530 6.44 2.81 -11.97
C GLY A 530 7.73 2.16 -12.46
N ASP A 531 8.65 1.88 -11.54
CA ASP A 531 9.92 1.23 -11.86
C ASP A 531 9.70 -0.28 -12.09
N LYS A 532 10.46 -0.88 -13.01
CA LYS A 532 10.32 -2.30 -13.41
C LYS A 532 10.35 -3.27 -12.22
N ASP A 533 11.17 -3.00 -11.21
CA ASP A 533 11.34 -3.85 -10.03
C ASP A 533 10.29 -3.59 -8.92
N ALA A 534 9.41 -2.60 -9.12
CA ALA A 534 8.32 -2.21 -8.21
C ALA A 534 7.07 -1.79 -9.01
N ALA A 535 6.80 -2.52 -10.08
CA ALA A 535 5.76 -2.24 -11.06
C ALA A 535 4.36 -2.45 -10.50
N LEU A 536 3.47 -1.47 -10.71
CA LEU A 536 2.03 -1.66 -10.65
C LEU A 536 1.53 -2.19 -12.01
N GLU A 537 0.89 -3.34 -11.96
CA GLU A 537 0.33 -4.08 -13.11
C GLU A 537 -1.21 -4.10 -13.06
N ALA A 538 -1.83 -4.71 -14.07
CA ALA A 538 -3.26 -4.63 -14.38
C ALA A 538 -4.21 -4.71 -13.18
N CYS A 539 -3.99 -5.64 -12.25
CA CYS A 539 -4.82 -5.78 -11.04
C CYS A 539 -4.17 -5.14 -9.80
N SER A 540 -2.84 -5.15 -9.68
CA SER A 540 -2.16 -4.59 -8.51
C SER A 540 -2.29 -3.06 -8.40
N ALA A 541 -2.49 -2.35 -9.50
CA ALA A 541 -2.85 -0.94 -9.49
C ALA A 541 -4.22 -0.66 -8.83
N CYS A 542 -5.05 -1.69 -8.71
CA CYS A 542 -6.39 -1.66 -8.12
C CYS A 542 -6.47 -2.51 -6.84
N ALA A 543 -5.35 -2.64 -6.13
CA ALA A 543 -5.26 -3.48 -4.95
C ALA A 543 -6.39 -3.22 -3.95
N GLY A 544 -7.07 -4.29 -3.55
CA GLY A 544 -8.14 -4.25 -2.56
C GLY A 544 -9.52 -3.85 -3.10
N ALA A 545 -9.63 -3.42 -4.36
CA ALA A 545 -10.91 -3.11 -4.98
C ALA A 545 -11.54 -4.36 -5.60
N TYR A 546 -12.75 -4.73 -5.15
CA TYR A 546 -13.50 -5.90 -5.66
C TYR A 546 -14.93 -5.55 -6.09
N GLY A 547 -15.55 -4.52 -5.50
CA GLY A 547 -16.90 -4.06 -5.84
C GLY A 547 -17.02 -2.54 -5.85
N SER A 548 -18.17 -2.04 -6.25
CA SER A 548 -18.46 -0.62 -6.34
C SER A 548 -18.25 0.09 -4.99
N ASP A 549 -17.84 1.35 -5.05
CA ASP A 549 -17.50 2.17 -3.87
C ASP A 549 -16.35 1.61 -3.01
N SER A 550 -15.49 0.73 -3.55
CA SER A 550 -14.28 0.26 -2.86
C SER A 550 -13.31 1.41 -2.54
N TYR A 551 -12.60 1.29 -1.42
CA TYR A 551 -11.52 2.19 -1.00
C TYR A 551 -10.53 1.41 -0.10
N PRO A 552 -9.35 1.96 0.24
CA PRO A 552 -8.38 1.22 1.05
C PRO A 552 -8.98 0.67 2.36
N GLY A 553 -8.94 -0.66 2.51
CA GLY A 553 -9.54 -1.37 3.65
C GLY A 553 -11.00 -1.80 3.47
N TYR A 554 -11.67 -1.37 2.41
CA TYR A 554 -13.03 -1.79 2.07
C TYR A 554 -13.08 -2.42 0.68
N ALA A 555 -13.52 -3.67 0.61
CA ALA A 555 -13.57 -4.44 -0.63
C ALA A 555 -14.55 -3.85 -1.67
N GLY A 556 -15.47 -2.99 -1.24
CA GLY A 556 -16.57 -2.49 -2.06
C GLY A 556 -17.84 -3.28 -1.84
N LYS A 557 -18.93 -2.80 -2.44
CA LYS A 557 -20.23 -3.48 -2.47
C LYS A 557 -20.14 -4.65 -3.43
N VAL A 558 -20.26 -5.86 -2.88
CA VAL A 558 -20.21 -7.11 -3.64
C VAL A 558 -21.53 -7.86 -3.49
N LEU A 559 -21.74 -8.87 -4.33
CA LEU A 559 -22.93 -9.72 -4.25
C LEU A 559 -22.82 -10.70 -3.08
N VAL A 560 -23.96 -11.10 -2.54
CA VAL A 560 -24.05 -12.07 -1.43
C VAL A 560 -24.97 -13.21 -1.87
N ASP A 561 -24.51 -14.45 -1.67
CA ASP A 561 -25.32 -15.64 -1.86
C ASP A 561 -26.36 -15.74 -0.74
N GLU A 562 -27.65 -15.74 -1.09
CA GLU A 562 -28.74 -15.79 -0.10
C GLU A 562 -28.78 -17.09 0.73
N THR A 563 -28.21 -18.18 0.20
CA THR A 563 -28.20 -19.51 0.85
C THR A 563 -26.98 -19.68 1.73
N THR A 564 -25.79 -19.30 1.24
CA THR A 564 -24.52 -19.55 1.95
C THR A 564 -24.00 -18.33 2.71
N GLY A 565 -24.53 -17.14 2.42
CA GLY A 565 -23.97 -15.86 2.88
C GLY A 565 -22.68 -15.46 2.18
N GLY A 566 -22.17 -16.30 1.27
CA GLY A 566 -20.88 -16.10 0.58
C GLY A 566 -20.84 -14.84 -0.26
N SER A 567 -19.78 -14.05 -0.11
CA SER A 567 -19.58 -12.79 -0.84
C SER A 567 -18.76 -12.98 -2.12
N TYR A 568 -19.27 -12.47 -3.24
CA TYR A 568 -18.70 -12.71 -4.57
C TYR A 568 -18.97 -11.55 -5.54
N ASN A 569 -18.20 -11.49 -6.62
CA ASN A 569 -18.46 -10.58 -7.74
C ASN A 569 -18.40 -11.27 -9.10
N ALA A 570 -18.19 -12.60 -9.14
CA ALA A 570 -18.15 -13.38 -10.36
C ALA A 570 -18.74 -14.78 -10.14
N VAL A 571 -19.50 -15.25 -11.12
CA VAL A 571 -19.91 -16.66 -11.24
C VAL A 571 -19.06 -17.34 -12.31
N GLY A 572 -18.63 -18.56 -12.06
CA GLY A 572 -17.86 -19.36 -13.01
C GLY A 572 -18.43 -20.76 -13.25
N ALA A 573 -17.58 -21.64 -13.76
CA ALA A 573 -17.88 -23.03 -14.05
C ALA A 573 -18.49 -23.74 -12.84
N HIS A 574 -19.43 -24.64 -13.13
CA HIS A 574 -20.19 -25.40 -12.13
C HIS A 574 -20.95 -24.53 -11.10
N GLY A 575 -21.21 -23.26 -11.44
CA GLY A 575 -21.91 -22.33 -10.54
C GLY A 575 -21.08 -21.84 -9.37
N ARG A 576 -19.76 -22.12 -9.34
CA ARG A 576 -18.87 -21.58 -8.31
C ARG A 576 -18.82 -20.07 -8.36
N LYS A 577 -18.61 -19.49 -7.20
CA LYS A 577 -18.59 -18.04 -6.99
C LYS A 577 -17.20 -17.60 -6.57
N TYR A 578 -16.76 -16.46 -7.07
CA TYR A 578 -15.42 -15.94 -6.85
C TYR A 578 -15.46 -14.44 -6.58
N LEU A 579 -14.39 -13.96 -5.97
CA LEU A 579 -14.12 -12.54 -5.81
C LEU A 579 -12.85 -12.21 -6.57
N LEU A 580 -13.00 -11.46 -7.65
CA LEU A 580 -11.93 -11.14 -8.60
C LEU A 580 -11.57 -9.66 -8.49
N PRO A 581 -10.27 -9.30 -8.45
CA PRO A 581 -9.85 -7.93 -8.26
C PRO A 581 -10.30 -7.04 -9.40
N ALA A 582 -10.50 -5.76 -9.12
CA ALA A 582 -10.70 -4.76 -10.15
C ALA A 582 -9.52 -4.74 -11.13
N VAL A 583 -9.82 -4.46 -12.39
CA VAL A 583 -8.84 -4.36 -13.46
C VAL A 583 -8.67 -2.89 -13.80
N TYR A 584 -7.43 -2.42 -13.82
CA TYR A 584 -7.11 -1.09 -14.33
C TYR A 584 -7.41 -1.05 -15.82
N ASP A 585 -8.14 -0.05 -16.28
CA ASP A 585 -8.39 0.16 -17.70
C ASP A 585 -7.44 1.26 -18.21
N PRO A 586 -6.44 0.91 -19.06
CA PRO A 586 -5.51 1.89 -19.62
C PRO A 586 -6.20 2.97 -20.45
N ALA A 587 -7.36 2.70 -21.05
CA ALA A 587 -8.07 3.65 -21.90
C ALA A 587 -8.76 4.74 -21.08
N THR A 588 -9.33 4.38 -19.92
CA THR A 588 -10.03 5.32 -19.04
C THR A 588 -9.20 5.79 -17.85
N SER A 589 -8.03 5.17 -17.63
CA SER A 589 -7.15 5.41 -16.48
C SER A 589 -7.84 5.19 -15.12
N ARG A 590 -8.75 4.21 -15.04
CA ARG A 590 -9.55 3.91 -13.85
C ARG A 590 -9.58 2.42 -13.55
N CYS A 591 -9.73 2.08 -12.28
CA CYS A 591 -10.04 0.72 -11.85
C CYS A 591 -11.52 0.41 -12.08
N THR A 592 -11.79 -0.71 -12.74
CA THR A 592 -13.15 -1.17 -13.04
C THR A 592 -13.43 -2.48 -12.30
N THR A 593 -14.49 -2.50 -11.52
CA THR A 593 -15.03 -3.69 -10.83
C THR A 593 -16.11 -4.36 -11.70
N LEU A 594 -16.40 -5.63 -11.41
CA LEU A 594 -17.49 -6.35 -12.08
C LEU A 594 -18.90 -5.91 -11.60
N VAL A 595 -18.98 -5.34 -10.40
CA VAL A 595 -20.20 -4.96 -9.66
C VAL A 595 -20.04 -3.64 -8.92
#